data_AF-A0A2I8A7D3-F1
#
_entry.id   AF-A0A2I8A7D3-F1
#
_cell.length_a   1.000
_cell.length_b   1.000
_cell.length_c   1.000
_cell.angle_alpha   90.00
_cell.angle_beta   90.00
_cell.angle_gamma   90.00
#
_symmetry.space_group_name_H-M   'P 1'
#
loop_
_entity.id
_entity.type
_entity.pdbx_description
1 polymer ?
#
loop_
_entity_poly.entity_id
_entity_poly.type
_entity_poly.pdbx_seq_one_letter_code
_entity_poly.pdbx_strand_id
1 'polypeptide(L)'
;MTNNQNQPQDYDAVLGGQSPPPIDGVVLGGIEGIKRCLSNPVVNVRIAALSEALKYGDAGLDVLIQGLQDESRLVERFAYRLLKPRTESQVKQALQIYKPWQLEERLTRYLGCHTAQFANRQVVEFNANRGIVEPVNQAYALRCTYDDYEEDLADKLSKLAQAPNAEKLEALVLGLWTETYENNASLIIQALVNVKQYLPNLKAIFLGDILSEECEISWIQQSDISPILQAYPQLEILQVRGGEGLQFSPPIKHNHLKALIVETGGLSRDTVAQICNLNLPALEHLELWFGCEDYGGTCWVEDIHPIIFADKFPNLTYLGLCNSQFSDEIASVIVTSPILNSISVLDLSLGTLSDVGAEELLNCEAINYLDILNVSENFLSEEMVEKLSGLDVRVIANNQKEEEDDSYIHSRYCSVAE
;
A
#
# COMPACT_ATOMS: atom_id res chain seq x y z
N MET A 1 16.89 33.00 -35.34
CA MET A 1 15.43 32.88 -35.36
C MET A 1 15.03 32.39 -33.98
N THR A 2 14.53 33.29 -33.13
CA THR A 2 14.09 32.99 -31.77
C THR A 2 12.72 32.29 -31.88
N ASN A 3 12.69 30.99 -31.60
CA ASN A 3 11.45 30.21 -31.54
C ASN A 3 10.57 30.75 -30.40
N ASN A 4 9.39 31.28 -30.73
CA ASN A 4 8.35 31.68 -29.79
C ASN A 4 7.64 30.43 -29.19
N GLN A 5 8.37 29.57 -28.47
CA GLN A 5 7.79 28.36 -27.86
C GLN A 5 6.92 28.64 -26.63
N ASN A 6 7.00 29.83 -26.03
CA ASN A 6 6.31 30.17 -24.77
C ASN A 6 5.08 31.09 -24.94
N GLN A 7 4.64 31.35 -26.18
CA GLN A 7 3.47 32.22 -26.44
C GLN A 7 2.17 31.41 -26.55
N PRO A 8 1.01 32.01 -26.24
CA PRO A 8 -0.29 31.36 -26.41
C PRO A 8 -0.52 30.94 -27.87
N GLN A 9 -1.10 29.77 -28.11
CA GLN A 9 -1.48 29.31 -29.45
C GLN A 9 -2.93 29.69 -29.80
N ASP A 10 -3.24 29.71 -31.10
CA ASP A 10 -4.55 30.16 -31.64
C ASP A 10 -5.77 29.37 -31.11
N TYR A 11 -5.55 28.25 -30.42
CA TYR A 11 -6.58 27.37 -29.87
C TYR A 11 -6.47 27.18 -28.34
N ASP A 12 -5.67 27.99 -27.64
CA ASP A 12 -5.61 27.95 -26.17
C ASP A 12 -6.93 28.40 -25.55
N ALA A 13 -7.51 27.55 -24.70
CA ALA A 13 -8.74 27.86 -23.99
C ALA A 13 -8.51 28.92 -22.91
N VAL A 14 -9.09 30.11 -23.09
CA VAL A 14 -9.16 31.15 -22.05
C VAL A 14 -10.40 30.90 -21.20
N LEU A 15 -10.24 30.38 -19.98
CA LEU A 15 -11.33 30.24 -19.01
C LEU A 15 -11.73 31.62 -18.48
N GLY A 16 -12.78 32.21 -19.05
CA GLY A 16 -13.38 33.45 -18.58
C GLY A 16 -14.30 33.21 -17.36
N GLY A 17 -14.02 33.89 -16.24
CA GLY A 17 -14.95 33.98 -15.12
C GLY A 17 -16.11 34.94 -15.43
N GLN A 18 -17.25 34.81 -14.73
CA GLN A 18 -18.44 35.67 -14.89
C GLN A 18 -18.25 37.14 -14.45
N SER A 19 -17.02 37.59 -14.25
CA SER A 19 -16.69 38.98 -13.92
C SER A 19 -15.74 39.53 -14.98
N PRO A 20 -15.99 40.76 -15.49
CA PRO A 20 -15.10 41.36 -16.48
C PRO A 20 -13.69 41.48 -15.88
N PRO A 21 -12.62 41.19 -16.65
CA PRO A 21 -11.26 41.32 -16.15
C PRO A 21 -10.99 42.78 -15.74
N PRO A 22 -10.15 43.01 -14.72
CA PRO A 22 -9.67 44.36 -14.39
C PRO A 22 -9.10 45.01 -15.65
N ILE A 23 -9.22 46.34 -15.76
CA ILE A 23 -8.81 47.11 -16.94
C ILE A 23 -7.29 46.98 -17.23
N ASP A 24 -6.52 46.51 -16.23
CA ASP A 24 -5.09 46.19 -16.30
C ASP A 24 -4.77 44.68 -16.13
N GLY A 25 -5.77 43.80 -16.26
CA GLY A 25 -5.63 42.36 -16.06
C GLY A 25 -5.00 41.66 -17.27
N VAL A 26 -3.76 41.22 -17.15
CA VAL A 26 -3.11 40.35 -18.15
C VAL A 26 -3.82 38.99 -18.19
N VAL A 27 -4.40 38.65 -19.34
CA VAL A 27 -4.83 37.28 -19.64
C VAL A 27 -3.57 36.46 -19.89
N LEU A 28 -3.09 35.75 -18.86
CA LEU A 28 -1.97 34.82 -18.97
C LEU A 28 -2.42 33.61 -19.79
N GLY A 29 -2.32 33.71 -21.12
CA GLY A 29 -2.38 32.54 -22.01
C GLY A 29 -1.04 31.81 -22.06
N GLY A 30 -0.97 30.69 -22.76
CA GLY A 30 0.28 29.95 -22.90
C GLY A 30 0.72 29.23 -21.63
N ILE A 31 2.03 29.00 -21.50
CA ILE A 31 2.62 28.26 -20.38
C ILE A 31 2.40 28.92 -19.01
N GLU A 32 2.31 30.25 -18.95
CA GLU A 32 2.03 30.98 -17.71
C GLU A 32 0.58 30.79 -17.23
N GLY A 33 -0.36 30.63 -18.16
CA GLY A 33 -1.73 30.24 -17.86
C GLY A 33 -1.79 28.84 -17.24
N ILE A 34 -1.01 27.90 -17.80
CA ILE A 34 -0.90 26.52 -17.31
C ILE A 34 -0.32 26.49 -15.89
N LYS A 35 0.78 27.20 -15.63
CA LYS A 35 1.36 27.32 -14.29
C LYS A 35 0.38 27.86 -13.26
N ARG A 36 -0.46 28.83 -13.66
CA ARG A 36 -1.52 29.34 -12.78
C ARG A 36 -2.59 28.29 -12.50
N CYS A 37 -2.95 27.47 -13.49
CA CYS A 37 -3.89 26.37 -13.30
C CYS A 37 -3.35 25.29 -12.37
N LEU A 38 -2.02 25.08 -12.31
CA LEU A 38 -1.40 24.17 -11.33
C LEU A 38 -1.53 24.63 -9.87
N SER A 39 -1.77 25.92 -9.61
CA SER A 39 -2.07 26.39 -8.24
C SER A 39 -3.57 26.39 -7.93
N ASN A 40 -4.41 25.81 -8.80
CA ASN A 40 -5.85 25.78 -8.60
C ASN A 40 -6.23 24.75 -7.53
N PRO A 41 -7.14 25.06 -6.59
CA PRO A 41 -7.58 24.12 -5.56
C PRO A 41 -8.31 22.89 -6.13
N VAL A 42 -8.80 22.95 -7.38
CA VAL A 42 -9.52 21.85 -8.02
C VAL A 42 -8.56 20.91 -8.75
N VAL A 43 -8.44 19.67 -8.25
CA VAL A 43 -7.58 18.60 -8.79
C VAL A 43 -7.74 18.41 -10.31
N ASN A 44 -8.98 18.31 -10.80
CA ASN A 44 -9.24 18.10 -12.23
C ASN A 44 -8.74 19.25 -13.12
N VAL A 45 -8.71 20.48 -12.60
CA VAL A 45 -8.15 21.63 -13.33
C VAL A 45 -6.63 21.51 -13.42
N ARG A 46 -5.98 21.04 -12.35
CA ARG A 46 -4.53 20.79 -12.34
C ARG A 46 -4.15 19.66 -13.30
N ILE A 47 -4.90 18.55 -13.29
CA ILE A 47 -4.72 17.43 -14.23
C ILE A 47 -4.86 17.90 -15.68
N ALA A 48 -5.91 18.66 -16.00
CA ALA A 48 -6.10 19.21 -17.35
C ALA A 48 -4.93 20.13 -17.76
N ALA A 49 -4.41 20.93 -16.83
CA ALA A 49 -3.25 21.79 -17.07
C ALA A 49 -1.98 20.99 -17.42
N LEU A 50 -1.74 19.86 -16.74
CA LEU A 50 -0.61 18.97 -17.05
C LEU A 50 -0.69 18.41 -18.47
N SER A 51 -1.87 18.00 -18.95
CA SER A 51 -2.05 17.57 -20.34
C SER A 51 -1.71 18.67 -21.34
N GLU A 52 -2.15 19.89 -21.06
CA GLU A 52 -1.90 21.06 -21.92
C GLU A 52 -0.42 21.45 -21.94
N ALA A 53 0.31 21.19 -20.84
CA ALA A 53 1.74 21.50 -20.72
C ALA A 53 2.58 20.81 -21.81
N LEU A 54 2.17 19.63 -22.29
CA LEU A 54 2.87 18.87 -23.33
C LEU A 54 3.08 19.67 -24.62
N LYS A 55 2.25 20.69 -24.88
CA LYS A 55 2.32 21.55 -26.08
C LYS A 55 3.50 22.53 -26.06
N TYR A 56 4.17 22.69 -24.91
CA TYR A 56 5.15 23.76 -24.66
C TYR A 56 6.61 23.29 -24.55
N GLY A 57 6.93 22.09 -25.06
CA GLY A 57 8.31 21.58 -25.10
C GLY A 57 8.96 21.55 -23.70
N ASP A 58 10.21 22.01 -23.58
CA ASP A 58 10.96 22.00 -22.31
C ASP A 58 10.26 22.77 -21.18
N ALA A 59 9.62 23.90 -21.48
CA ALA A 59 8.87 24.66 -20.48
C ALA A 59 7.63 23.89 -20.00
N GLY A 60 7.05 23.06 -20.87
CA GLY A 60 6.01 22.09 -20.52
C GLY A 60 6.52 20.97 -19.62
N LEU A 61 7.73 20.47 -19.87
CA LEU A 61 8.37 19.45 -19.05
C LEU A 61 8.64 19.95 -17.63
N ASP A 62 9.09 21.18 -17.48
CA ASP A 62 9.31 21.79 -16.15
C ASP A 62 8.01 21.86 -15.34
N VAL A 63 6.90 22.16 -16.01
CA VAL A 63 5.55 22.17 -15.43
C VAL A 63 5.10 20.77 -15.00
N LEU A 64 5.38 19.75 -15.81
CA LEU A 64 5.12 18.36 -15.43
C LEU A 64 6.01 17.92 -14.26
N ILE A 65 7.30 18.28 -14.26
CA ILE A 65 8.22 17.97 -13.17
C ILE A 65 7.77 18.65 -11.87
N GLN A 66 7.27 19.89 -11.94
CA GLN A 66 6.62 20.55 -10.81
C GLN A 66 5.38 19.78 -10.32
N GLY A 67 4.63 19.18 -11.25
CA GLY A 67 3.50 18.30 -10.93
C GLY A 67 3.88 17.10 -10.06
N LEU A 68 5.11 16.58 -10.15
CA LEU A 68 5.62 15.50 -9.27
C LEU A 68 5.76 15.92 -7.80
N GLN A 69 5.50 17.18 -7.46
CA GLN A 69 5.54 17.71 -6.10
C GLN A 69 4.16 18.27 -5.67
N ASP A 70 3.09 17.95 -6.40
CA ASP A 70 1.75 18.38 -6.08
C ASP A 70 1.24 17.72 -4.79
N GLU A 71 0.49 18.46 -3.98
CA GLU A 71 -0.13 17.95 -2.75
C GLU A 71 -1.16 16.82 -3.01
N SER A 72 -1.73 16.78 -4.21
CA SER A 72 -2.63 15.72 -4.64
C SER A 72 -1.87 14.64 -5.37
N ARG A 73 -1.89 13.43 -4.79
CA ARG A 73 -1.35 12.21 -5.39
C ARG A 73 -1.90 11.94 -6.80
N LEU A 74 -3.14 12.33 -7.09
CA LEU A 74 -3.72 12.17 -8.42
C LEU A 74 -3.02 13.05 -9.46
N VAL A 75 -2.66 14.29 -9.10
CA VAL A 75 -1.93 15.21 -9.96
C VAL A 75 -0.48 14.77 -10.12
N GLU A 76 0.15 14.41 -9.00
CA GLU A 76 1.50 13.84 -8.93
C GLU A 76 1.65 12.64 -9.88
N ARG A 77 0.71 11.69 -9.82
CA ARG A 77 0.73 10.48 -10.65
C ARG A 77 0.38 10.75 -12.10
N PHE A 78 -0.52 11.69 -12.37
CA PHE A 78 -0.80 12.10 -13.74
C PHE A 78 0.43 12.74 -14.39
N ALA A 79 1.13 13.62 -13.64
CA ALA A 79 2.40 14.20 -14.08
C ALA A 79 3.45 13.12 -14.34
N TYR A 80 3.60 12.19 -13.40
CA TYR A 80 4.48 11.04 -13.56
C TYR A 80 4.16 10.22 -14.82
N ARG A 81 2.89 9.89 -15.07
CA ARG A 81 2.47 9.14 -16.27
C ARG A 81 2.86 9.84 -17.57
N LEU A 82 2.72 11.17 -17.62
CA LEU A 82 3.11 11.98 -18.79
C LEU A 82 4.64 12.10 -18.97
N LEU A 83 5.39 11.93 -17.88
CA LEU A 83 6.85 11.99 -17.85
C LEU A 83 7.51 10.62 -18.09
N LYS A 84 6.90 9.52 -17.66
CA LYS A 84 7.45 8.15 -17.75
C LYS A 84 7.97 7.77 -19.15
N PRO A 85 7.23 7.98 -20.27
CA PRO A 85 7.72 7.59 -21.59
C PRO A 85 8.80 8.52 -22.17
N ARG A 86 9.20 9.57 -21.45
CA ARG A 86 10.09 10.63 -21.95
C ARG A 86 11.56 10.30 -21.72
N THR A 87 12.42 10.79 -22.62
CA THR A 87 13.85 10.44 -22.65
C THR A 87 14.79 11.60 -22.31
N GLU A 88 14.23 12.80 -22.18
CA GLU A 88 14.88 14.07 -21.88
C GLU A 88 15.63 14.00 -20.53
N SER A 89 16.84 14.58 -20.47
CA SER A 89 17.74 14.42 -19.32
C SER A 89 17.14 14.94 -18.01
N GLN A 90 16.44 16.08 -18.04
CA GLN A 90 15.80 16.67 -16.86
C GLN A 90 14.67 15.79 -16.32
N VAL A 91 13.93 15.13 -17.22
CA VAL A 91 12.86 14.20 -16.85
C VAL A 91 13.46 12.97 -16.18
N LYS A 92 14.49 12.36 -16.78
CA LYS A 92 15.19 11.22 -16.18
C LYS A 92 15.73 11.52 -14.78
N GLN A 93 16.28 12.72 -14.56
CA GLN A 93 16.76 13.15 -13.25
C GLN A 93 15.61 13.32 -12.24
N ALA A 94 14.52 13.97 -12.64
CA ALA A 94 13.35 14.15 -11.77
C ALA A 94 12.73 12.80 -11.36
N LEU A 95 12.57 11.88 -12.32
CA LEU A 95 12.01 10.55 -12.08
C LEU A 95 12.92 9.65 -11.22
N GLN A 96 14.24 9.89 -11.20
CA GLN A 96 15.16 9.19 -10.28
C GLN A 96 14.98 9.61 -8.82
N ILE A 97 14.55 10.86 -8.58
CA ILE A 97 14.34 11.41 -7.24
C ILE A 97 12.93 11.06 -6.72
N TYR A 98 11.97 11.02 -7.63
CA TYR A 98 10.58 10.72 -7.32
C TYR A 98 10.39 9.27 -6.88
N LYS A 99 9.94 9.07 -5.64
CA LYS A 99 9.56 7.76 -5.10
C LYS A 99 8.04 7.72 -4.89
N PRO A 100 7.27 7.21 -5.86
CA PRO A 100 5.80 7.16 -5.76
C PRO A 100 5.33 6.29 -4.60
N TRP A 101 6.15 5.30 -4.24
CA TRP A 101 5.83 4.30 -3.25
C TRP A 101 6.92 4.21 -2.18
N GLN A 102 6.50 4.01 -0.94
CA GLN A 102 7.31 4.29 0.25
C GLN A 102 7.55 3.06 1.14
N LEU A 103 7.32 1.83 0.70
CA LEU A 103 7.50 0.64 1.56
C LEU A 103 8.25 -0.50 0.87
N GLU A 104 9.44 -0.21 0.30
CA GLU A 104 10.30 -1.15 -0.47
C GLU A 104 10.42 -2.56 0.11
N GLU A 105 10.35 -2.70 1.43
CA GLU A 105 10.29 -3.97 2.12
C GLU A 105 9.12 -4.89 1.70
N ARG A 106 7.97 -4.38 1.25
CA ARG A 106 6.78 -5.21 0.91
C ARG A 106 6.87 -5.91 -0.42
N LEU A 107 7.79 -5.51 -1.30
CA LEU A 107 8.07 -6.23 -2.56
C LEU A 107 9.13 -7.31 -2.39
N THR A 108 9.66 -7.47 -1.17
CA THR A 108 10.61 -8.53 -0.88
C THR A 108 9.88 -9.84 -0.65
N ARG A 109 10.53 -10.94 -1.03
CA ARG A 109 10.02 -12.30 -0.81
C ARG A 109 9.65 -12.50 0.67
N TYR A 110 8.54 -13.19 0.91
CA TYR A 110 8.22 -13.69 2.24
C TYR A 110 9.21 -14.79 2.64
N LEU A 111 10.02 -14.55 3.68
CA LEU A 111 11.14 -15.42 4.08
C LEU A 111 10.84 -16.30 5.31
N GLY A 112 9.62 -16.26 5.85
CA GLY A 112 9.27 -17.02 7.07
C GLY A 112 10.12 -16.65 8.30
N CYS A 113 10.78 -15.50 8.29
CA CYS A 113 11.59 -14.99 9.40
C CYS A 113 10.96 -13.73 9.97
N HIS A 114 11.39 -13.34 11.17
CA HIS A 114 10.94 -12.09 11.78
C HIS A 114 11.32 -10.94 10.86
N THR A 115 10.45 -9.92 10.84
CA THR A 115 10.73 -8.78 9.99
C THR A 115 12.03 -8.08 10.41
N ALA A 116 12.93 -7.90 9.44
CA ALA A 116 14.17 -7.15 9.61
C ALA A 116 13.97 -5.65 9.36
N GLN A 117 12.93 -5.29 8.60
CA GLN A 117 12.58 -3.91 8.27
C GLN A 117 11.08 -3.69 8.37
N PHE A 118 10.69 -2.63 9.06
CA PHE A 118 9.29 -2.24 9.18
C PHE A 118 9.15 -0.74 9.07
N ALA A 119 8.27 -0.27 8.20
CA ALA A 119 8.03 1.15 7.95
C ALA A 119 9.32 1.90 7.57
N ASN A 120 10.13 1.34 6.67
CA ASN A 120 11.47 1.81 6.27
C ASN A 120 12.49 1.96 7.42
N ARG A 121 12.29 1.24 8.52
CA ARG A 121 13.19 1.28 9.68
C ARG A 121 13.77 -0.10 9.93
N GLN A 122 15.02 -0.15 10.35
CA GLN A 122 15.60 -1.38 10.86
C GLN A 122 14.86 -1.79 12.14
N VAL A 123 14.48 -3.07 12.21
CA VAL A 123 13.83 -3.64 13.39
C VAL A 123 14.90 -4.07 14.39
N VAL A 124 14.74 -3.67 15.65
CA VAL A 124 15.64 -4.01 16.77
C VAL A 124 14.85 -4.52 17.96
N GLU A 125 15.38 -5.52 18.65
CA GLU A 125 14.75 -6.03 19.88
C GLU A 125 14.87 -5.00 21.00
N PHE A 126 13.75 -4.75 21.69
CA PHE A 126 13.77 -3.95 22.91
C PHE A 126 14.47 -4.72 24.03
N ASN A 127 15.40 -4.05 24.70
CA ASN A 127 16.06 -4.57 25.89
C ASN A 127 15.95 -3.53 27.00
N ALA A 128 15.30 -3.87 28.11
CA ALA A 128 15.05 -2.94 29.22
C ALA A 128 16.34 -2.33 29.81
N ASN A 129 17.47 -3.04 29.77
CA ASN A 129 18.75 -2.50 30.27
C ASN A 129 19.37 -1.47 29.31
N ARG A 130 19.07 -1.58 28.02
CA ARG A 130 19.56 -0.64 26.99
C ARG A 130 18.60 0.54 26.79
N GLY A 131 17.30 0.31 26.96
CA GLY A 131 16.25 1.30 26.68
C GLY A 131 16.13 1.65 25.20
N ILE A 132 15.49 2.80 24.92
CA ILE A 132 15.25 3.30 23.56
C ILE A 132 16.35 4.30 23.20
N VAL A 133 17.22 3.91 22.27
CA VAL A 133 18.38 4.69 21.82
C VAL A 133 18.03 5.52 20.59
N GLU A 134 17.42 4.92 19.57
CA GLU A 134 17.08 5.57 18.29
C GLU A 134 15.55 5.52 18.05
N PRO A 135 14.75 6.36 18.72
CA PRO A 135 13.28 6.25 18.73
C PRO A 135 12.60 6.52 17.36
N VAL A 136 13.29 7.22 16.45
CA VAL A 136 12.73 7.69 15.16
C VAL A 136 13.14 6.80 13.99
N ASN A 137 14.42 6.40 13.93
CA ASN A 137 14.99 5.69 12.78
C ASN A 137 15.01 4.15 12.95
N GLN A 138 14.56 3.64 14.09
CA GLN A 138 14.44 2.21 14.36
C GLN A 138 12.99 1.85 14.72
N ALA A 139 12.59 0.64 14.35
CA ALA A 139 11.37 0.01 14.84
C ALA A 139 11.74 -0.91 16.00
N TYR A 140 11.09 -0.75 17.16
CA TYR A 140 11.37 -1.58 18.32
C TYR A 140 10.43 -2.77 18.35
N ALA A 141 10.98 -3.97 18.44
CA ALA A 141 10.24 -5.21 18.57
C ALA A 141 10.10 -5.63 20.02
N LEU A 142 8.90 -6.12 20.36
CA LEU A 142 8.59 -6.84 21.59
C LEU A 142 8.08 -8.21 21.17
N ARG A 143 8.76 -9.27 21.62
CA ARG A 143 8.40 -10.67 21.33
C ARG A 143 8.57 -11.48 22.61
N CYS A 144 7.62 -12.35 22.92
CA CYS A 144 7.80 -13.38 23.95
C CYS A 144 8.29 -14.67 23.31
N THR A 145 8.82 -15.56 24.13
CA THR A 145 9.11 -16.96 23.75
C THR A 145 8.26 -17.90 24.61
N TYR A 146 8.10 -19.16 24.19
CA TYR A 146 7.41 -20.17 25.01
C TYR A 146 8.11 -20.47 26.35
N ASP A 147 9.37 -20.07 26.49
CA ASP A 147 10.14 -20.21 27.74
C ASP A 147 10.02 -18.97 28.66
N ASP A 148 9.32 -17.91 28.21
CA ASP A 148 9.10 -16.68 28.99
C ASP A 148 7.95 -16.88 30.00
N TYR A 149 8.23 -17.56 31.13
CA TYR A 149 7.23 -17.80 32.19
C TYR A 149 7.02 -16.62 33.16
N GLU A 150 7.93 -15.64 33.15
CA GLU A 150 7.94 -14.54 34.13
C GLU A 150 7.41 -13.22 33.58
N GLU A 151 7.35 -13.07 32.26
CA GLU A 151 7.03 -11.79 31.61
C GLU A 151 6.25 -12.01 30.32
N ASP A 152 5.03 -11.46 30.27
CA ASP A 152 4.23 -11.46 29.05
C ASP A 152 4.51 -10.22 28.17
N LEU A 153 3.88 -10.17 27.01
CA LEU A 153 4.09 -9.09 26.06
C LEU A 153 3.54 -7.75 26.59
N ALA A 154 2.52 -7.77 27.46
CA ALA A 154 1.95 -6.56 28.09
C ALA A 154 2.90 -5.99 29.16
N ASP A 155 3.63 -6.83 29.89
CA ASP A 155 4.69 -6.43 30.81
C ASP A 155 5.85 -5.78 30.04
N LYS A 156 6.32 -6.41 28.95
CA LYS A 156 7.37 -5.85 28.08
C LYS A 156 6.97 -4.48 27.54
N LEU A 157 5.71 -4.35 27.12
CA LEU A 157 5.14 -3.09 26.63
C LEU A 157 5.08 -2.02 27.73
N SER A 158 4.71 -2.41 28.96
CA SER A 158 4.70 -1.51 30.11
C SER A 158 6.10 -1.01 30.45
N LYS A 159 7.13 -1.86 30.37
CA LYS A 159 8.53 -1.46 30.56
C LYS A 159 9.02 -0.55 29.43
N LEU A 160 8.67 -0.84 28.18
CA LEU A 160 8.99 0.02 27.04
C LEU A 160 8.37 1.41 27.19
N ALA A 161 7.10 1.49 27.58
CA ALA A 161 6.39 2.77 27.76
C ALA A 161 6.98 3.64 28.88
N GLN A 162 7.69 3.05 29.84
CA GLN A 162 8.35 3.75 30.93
C GLN A 162 9.83 4.05 30.64
N ALA A 163 10.37 3.55 29.52
CA ALA A 163 11.76 3.77 29.15
C ALA A 163 12.00 5.24 28.77
N PRO A 164 13.19 5.79 29.03
CA PRO A 164 13.58 7.08 28.47
C PRO A 164 13.43 7.08 26.93
N ASN A 165 12.95 8.18 26.36
CA ASN A 165 12.62 8.37 24.94
C ASN A 165 11.40 7.59 24.42
N ALA A 166 10.62 6.90 25.26
CA ALA A 166 9.37 6.27 24.84
C ALA A 166 8.43 7.26 24.15
N GLU A 167 8.40 8.50 24.62
CA GLU A 167 7.55 9.55 24.08
C GLU A 167 7.89 9.93 22.64
N LYS A 168 9.11 9.62 22.17
CA LYS A 168 9.59 9.91 20.81
C LYS A 168 9.49 8.71 19.88
N LEU A 169 9.13 7.53 20.40
CA LEU A 169 9.12 6.28 19.63
C LEU A 169 8.11 6.37 18.48
N GLU A 170 8.56 6.06 17.27
CA GLU A 170 7.72 6.15 16.07
C GLU A 170 7.23 4.81 15.51
N ALA A 171 7.92 3.70 15.79
CA ALA A 171 7.55 2.39 15.22
C ALA A 171 7.70 1.25 16.24
N LEU A 172 6.65 0.42 16.34
CA LEU A 172 6.55 -0.69 17.27
C LEU A 172 6.16 -1.97 16.51
N VAL A 173 6.87 -3.05 16.78
CA VAL A 173 6.57 -4.41 16.29
C VAL A 173 6.22 -5.27 17.50
N LEU A 174 5.10 -5.98 17.42
CA LEU A 174 4.60 -6.87 18.46
C LEU A 174 4.55 -8.28 17.86
N GLY A 175 5.38 -9.19 18.36
CA GLY A 175 5.40 -10.59 17.96
C GLY A 175 4.58 -11.47 18.88
N LEU A 176 5.08 -12.69 19.14
CA LEU A 176 4.40 -13.72 19.92
C LEU A 176 3.96 -13.20 21.30
N TRP A 177 2.70 -13.45 21.66
CA TRP A 177 2.17 -13.27 23.01
C TRP A 177 1.88 -14.62 23.68
N THR A 178 1.71 -14.62 24.99
CA THR A 178 1.54 -15.84 25.77
C THR A 178 0.30 -16.63 25.33
N GLU A 179 0.49 -17.92 25.03
CA GLU A 179 -0.57 -18.85 24.59
C GLU A 179 -1.35 -18.33 23.37
N THR A 180 -0.67 -17.84 22.33
CA THR A 180 -1.27 -17.18 21.15
C THR A 180 -2.35 -18.00 20.41
N TYR A 181 -2.35 -19.33 20.56
CA TYR A 181 -3.36 -20.22 19.97
C TYR A 181 -4.63 -20.39 20.86
N GLU A 182 -4.57 -20.02 22.15
CA GLU A 182 -5.71 -20.07 23.10
C GLU A 182 -6.22 -18.67 23.46
N ASN A 183 -5.31 -17.70 23.60
CA ASN A 183 -5.61 -16.33 23.99
C ASN A 183 -5.54 -15.40 22.79
N ASN A 184 -6.64 -14.68 22.56
CA ASN A 184 -6.68 -13.70 21.48
C ASN A 184 -5.91 -12.41 21.80
N ALA A 185 -5.64 -11.61 20.77
CA ALA A 185 -4.87 -10.37 20.87
C ALA A 185 -5.51 -9.25 21.72
N SER A 186 -6.71 -9.42 22.27
CA SER A 186 -7.45 -8.34 22.95
C SER A 186 -6.72 -7.78 24.17
N LEU A 187 -6.01 -8.62 24.92
CA LEU A 187 -5.21 -8.19 26.07
C LEU A 187 -4.03 -7.30 25.65
N ILE A 188 -3.36 -7.65 24.55
CA ILE A 188 -2.24 -6.88 24.01
C ILE A 188 -2.72 -5.56 23.40
N ILE A 189 -3.84 -5.57 22.69
CA ILE A 189 -4.48 -4.36 22.17
C ILE A 189 -4.84 -3.43 23.34
N GLN A 190 -5.47 -3.96 24.40
CA GLN A 190 -5.83 -3.17 25.56
C GLN A 190 -4.59 -2.63 26.29
N ALA A 191 -3.53 -3.42 26.44
CA ALA A 191 -2.26 -2.97 27.00
C ALA A 191 -1.67 -1.81 26.19
N LEU A 192 -1.68 -1.91 24.86
CA LEU A 192 -1.23 -0.85 23.96
C LEU A 192 -2.07 0.42 24.07
N VAL A 193 -3.39 0.30 24.19
CA VAL A 193 -4.29 1.44 24.41
C VAL A 193 -4.01 2.09 25.78
N ASN A 194 -3.73 1.30 26.82
CA ASN A 194 -3.47 1.80 28.17
C ASN A 194 -2.19 2.64 28.26
N VAL A 195 -1.18 2.34 27.44
CA VAL A 195 0.09 3.08 27.44
C VAL A 195 0.15 4.23 26.44
N LYS A 196 -0.92 4.50 25.67
CA LYS A 196 -0.93 5.49 24.58
C LYS A 196 -0.41 6.88 24.95
N GLN A 197 -0.62 7.32 26.18
CA GLN A 197 -0.16 8.63 26.66
C GLN A 197 1.38 8.73 26.74
N TYR A 198 2.07 7.60 26.85
CA TYR A 198 3.53 7.51 26.88
C TYR A 198 4.14 7.31 25.48
N LEU A 199 3.32 6.96 24.49
CA LEU A 199 3.74 6.72 23.09
C LEU A 199 3.02 7.68 22.11
N PRO A 200 2.98 9.00 22.36
CA PRO A 200 2.19 9.94 21.56
C PRO A 200 2.68 10.12 20.11
N ASN A 201 3.94 9.77 19.81
CA ASN A 201 4.54 9.90 18.48
C ASN A 201 4.55 8.59 17.67
N LEU A 202 3.85 7.56 18.13
CA LEU A 202 3.79 6.28 17.43
C LEU A 202 3.06 6.43 16.09
N LYS A 203 3.75 6.09 15.00
CA LYS A 203 3.32 6.22 13.60
C LYS A 203 3.18 4.88 12.89
N ALA A 204 3.85 3.83 13.34
CA ALA A 204 3.77 2.51 12.73
C ALA A 204 3.61 1.41 13.77
N ILE A 205 2.65 0.53 13.57
CA ILE A 205 2.42 -0.66 14.41
C ILE A 205 2.32 -1.89 13.52
N PHE A 206 3.12 -2.90 13.82
CA PHE A 206 2.94 -4.26 13.32
C PHE A 206 2.52 -5.16 14.49
N LEU A 207 1.30 -5.68 14.44
CA LEU A 207 0.78 -6.68 15.37
C LEU A 207 0.83 -8.08 14.76
N GLY A 208 1.48 -9.01 15.45
CA GLY A 208 1.57 -10.41 15.04
C GLY A 208 2.80 -10.74 14.21
N ASP A 209 3.96 -10.11 14.45
CA ASP A 209 5.23 -10.56 13.84
C ASP A 209 5.69 -11.90 14.44
N ILE A 210 4.96 -12.95 14.05
CA ILE A 210 5.02 -14.32 14.56
C ILE A 210 5.44 -15.24 13.42
N LEU A 211 6.37 -16.14 13.70
CA LEU A 211 6.87 -17.13 12.75
C LEU A 211 5.93 -18.33 12.69
N SER A 212 5.94 -19.06 11.57
CA SER A 212 5.19 -20.31 11.45
C SER A 212 5.63 -21.33 12.50
N GLU A 213 6.93 -21.38 12.83
CA GLU A 213 7.46 -22.24 13.90
C GLU A 213 7.04 -21.81 15.31
N GLU A 214 6.64 -20.55 15.49
CA GLU A 214 6.09 -20.07 16.75
C GLU A 214 4.59 -20.36 16.84
N CYS A 215 3.83 -19.93 15.83
CA CYS A 215 2.43 -20.20 15.67
C CYS A 215 2.06 -19.99 14.20
N GLU A 216 1.55 -21.06 13.58
CA GLU A 216 1.04 -21.02 12.22
C GLU A 216 0.04 -19.86 12.03
N ILE A 217 0.11 -19.19 10.87
CA ILE A 217 -0.64 -17.95 10.61
C ILE A 217 -2.17 -18.14 10.71
N SER A 218 -2.64 -19.34 10.40
CA SER A 218 -4.05 -19.77 10.50
C SER A 218 -4.52 -19.96 11.94
N TRP A 219 -3.58 -20.15 12.89
CA TRP A 219 -3.87 -20.37 14.31
C TRP A 219 -3.76 -19.10 15.16
N ILE A 220 -3.19 -18.01 14.61
CA ILE A 220 -3.03 -16.74 15.33
C ILE A 220 -4.40 -16.13 15.65
N GLN A 221 -4.74 -16.11 16.95
CA GLN A 221 -6.00 -15.56 17.45
C GLN A 221 -5.97 -14.03 17.53
N GLN A 222 -6.46 -13.34 16.51
CA GLN A 222 -6.67 -11.89 16.53
C GLN A 222 -7.95 -11.49 17.28
N SER A 223 -8.21 -10.18 17.31
CA SER A 223 -9.43 -9.60 17.88
C SER A 223 -9.78 -8.29 17.15
N ASP A 224 -10.69 -7.49 17.72
CA ASP A 224 -11.02 -6.19 17.15
C ASP A 224 -9.83 -5.21 17.25
N ILE A 225 -9.33 -4.77 16.09
CA ILE A 225 -8.15 -3.88 15.95
C ILE A 225 -8.53 -2.41 16.09
N SER A 226 -9.83 -2.09 16.03
CA SER A 226 -10.37 -0.74 16.12
C SER A 226 -9.83 0.12 17.28
N PRO A 227 -9.62 -0.43 18.49
CA PRO A 227 -9.08 0.36 19.60
C PRO A 227 -7.70 0.96 19.32
N ILE A 228 -6.86 0.30 18.50
CA ILE A 228 -5.55 0.83 18.09
C ILE A 228 -5.74 2.11 17.25
N LEU A 229 -6.60 2.05 16.23
CA LEU A 229 -6.90 3.20 15.36
C LEU A 229 -7.46 4.38 16.15
N GLN A 230 -8.27 4.12 17.19
CA GLN A 230 -8.81 5.18 18.04
C GLN A 230 -7.78 5.75 19.02
N ALA A 231 -6.84 4.93 19.50
CA ALA A 231 -5.85 5.34 20.49
C ALA A 231 -4.70 6.17 19.89
N TYR A 232 -4.32 5.92 18.64
CA TYR A 232 -3.15 6.52 18.00
C TYR A 232 -3.53 7.37 16.79
N PRO A 233 -4.03 8.61 16.97
CA PRO A 233 -4.56 9.43 15.87
C PRO A 233 -3.50 9.89 14.83
N GLN A 234 -2.22 9.70 15.12
CA GLN A 234 -1.09 9.98 14.23
C GLN A 234 -0.55 8.72 13.54
N LEU A 235 -1.22 7.56 13.70
CA LEU A 235 -0.80 6.31 13.09
C LEU A 235 -0.86 6.40 11.56
N GLU A 236 0.27 6.13 10.91
CA GLU A 236 0.43 6.12 9.47
C GLU A 236 0.42 4.71 8.89
N ILE A 237 0.90 3.70 9.62
CA ILE A 237 1.03 2.33 9.14
C ILE A 237 0.48 1.37 10.18
N LEU A 238 -0.44 0.51 9.75
CA LEU A 238 -0.94 -0.62 10.54
C LEU A 238 -0.76 -1.91 9.74
N GLN A 239 0.04 -2.83 10.27
CA GLN A 239 0.19 -4.18 9.76
C GLN A 239 -0.34 -5.16 10.81
N VAL A 240 -1.14 -6.14 10.38
CA VAL A 240 -1.68 -7.19 11.22
C VAL A 240 -1.47 -8.54 10.53
N ARG A 241 -0.98 -9.53 11.28
CA ARG A 241 -0.83 -10.92 10.80
C ARG A 241 -1.66 -11.88 11.64
N GLY A 242 -2.40 -12.76 10.98
CA GLY A 242 -3.37 -13.68 11.58
C GLY A 242 -4.80 -13.28 11.23
N GLY A 243 -5.63 -14.26 10.84
CA GLY A 243 -7.00 -14.02 10.37
C GLY A 243 -8.09 -14.37 11.39
N GLU A 244 -7.83 -15.32 12.29
CA GLU A 244 -8.86 -15.83 13.19
C GLU A 244 -9.30 -14.75 14.19
N GLY A 245 -10.60 -14.49 14.29
CA GLY A 245 -11.13 -13.43 15.16
C GLY A 245 -10.79 -11.99 14.74
N LEU A 246 -10.10 -11.76 13.60
CA LEU A 246 -9.71 -10.44 13.13
C LEU A 246 -10.93 -9.59 12.74
N GLN A 247 -11.10 -8.46 13.42
CA GLN A 247 -12.25 -7.58 13.18
C GLN A 247 -11.87 -6.10 13.15
N PHE A 248 -12.67 -5.34 12.42
CA PHE A 248 -12.75 -3.89 12.51
C PHE A 248 -14.21 -3.50 12.78
N SER A 249 -14.45 -2.66 13.77
CA SER A 249 -15.78 -2.24 14.25
C SER A 249 -16.12 -0.82 13.78
N PRO A 250 -16.58 -0.62 12.54
CA PRO A 250 -16.99 0.70 12.04
C PRO A 250 -18.21 1.25 12.82
N PRO A 251 -18.43 2.58 12.84
CA PRO A 251 -17.73 3.59 12.05
C PRO A 251 -16.42 4.05 12.70
N ILE A 252 -15.33 4.01 11.93
CA ILE A 252 -14.02 4.55 12.32
C ILE A 252 -13.52 5.45 11.21
N LYS A 253 -13.03 6.63 11.60
CA LYS A 253 -12.31 7.53 10.70
C LYS A 253 -10.88 7.70 11.19
N HIS A 254 -9.91 7.45 10.32
CA HIS A 254 -8.49 7.69 10.61
C HIS A 254 -7.86 8.59 9.55
N ASN A 255 -7.56 9.85 9.90
CA ASN A 255 -7.13 10.84 8.92
C ASN A 255 -5.67 10.68 8.45
N HIS A 256 -4.86 9.91 9.16
CA HIS A 256 -3.41 9.81 8.89
C HIS A 256 -2.97 8.41 8.46
N LEU A 257 -3.86 7.41 8.45
CA LEU A 257 -3.47 6.04 8.10
C LEU A 257 -3.22 5.99 6.59
N LYS A 258 -1.96 5.75 6.22
CA LYS A 258 -1.47 5.65 4.84
C LYS A 258 -1.34 4.22 4.38
N ALA A 259 -1.04 3.28 5.28
CA ALA A 259 -0.93 1.86 4.94
C ALA A 259 -1.74 0.99 5.89
N LEU A 260 -2.53 0.08 5.30
CA LEU A 260 -3.19 -1.02 5.99
C LEU A 260 -2.77 -2.33 5.32
N ILE A 261 -2.12 -3.20 6.08
CA ILE A 261 -1.59 -4.48 5.62
C ILE A 261 -2.18 -5.59 6.50
N VAL A 262 -2.84 -6.56 5.88
CA VAL A 262 -3.49 -7.69 6.56
C VAL A 262 -2.98 -8.99 5.95
N GLU A 263 -2.16 -9.70 6.72
CA GLU A 263 -1.52 -10.97 6.34
C GLU A 263 -2.30 -12.13 6.99
N THR A 264 -2.92 -13.02 6.20
CA THR A 264 -3.69 -14.15 6.73
C THR A 264 -3.52 -15.42 5.89
N GLY A 265 -3.70 -16.59 6.53
CA GLY A 265 -3.89 -17.87 5.84
C GLY A 265 -5.32 -18.09 5.35
N GLY A 266 -6.27 -17.27 5.80
CA GLY A 266 -7.67 -17.27 5.38
C GLY A 266 -8.39 -15.99 5.87
N LEU A 267 -8.74 -15.10 4.94
CA LEU A 267 -9.37 -13.82 5.25
C LEU A 267 -10.90 -13.93 5.19
N SER A 268 -11.58 -13.46 6.23
CA SER A 268 -13.03 -13.48 6.26
C SER A 268 -13.63 -12.36 5.39
N ARG A 269 -14.75 -12.67 4.72
CA ARG A 269 -15.50 -11.65 3.96
C ARG A 269 -16.03 -10.51 4.84
N ASP A 270 -16.34 -10.82 6.10
CA ASP A 270 -16.82 -9.83 7.06
C ASP A 270 -15.72 -8.82 7.39
N THR A 271 -14.48 -9.28 7.56
CA THR A 271 -13.30 -8.42 7.77
C THR A 271 -13.08 -7.51 6.56
N VAL A 272 -13.19 -8.02 5.33
CA VAL A 272 -13.10 -7.19 4.10
C VAL A 272 -14.20 -6.14 4.04
N ALA A 273 -15.45 -6.53 4.33
CA ALA A 273 -16.59 -5.62 4.37
C ALA A 273 -16.41 -4.54 5.45
N GLN A 274 -15.86 -4.90 6.62
CA GLN A 274 -15.55 -3.96 7.70
C GLN A 274 -14.46 -2.96 7.28
N ILE A 275 -13.37 -3.42 6.65
CA ILE A 275 -12.31 -2.55 6.10
C ILE A 275 -12.89 -1.57 5.08
N CYS A 276 -13.76 -2.03 4.17
CA CYS A 276 -14.44 -1.19 3.18
C CYS A 276 -15.37 -0.12 3.80
N ASN A 277 -15.78 -0.33 5.06
CA ASN A 277 -16.62 0.60 5.83
C ASN A 277 -15.82 1.55 6.74
N LEU A 278 -14.49 1.42 6.76
CA LEU A 278 -13.61 2.42 7.40
C LEU A 278 -13.53 3.69 6.54
N ASN A 279 -13.40 4.84 7.19
CA ASN A 279 -13.13 6.11 6.54
C ASN A 279 -11.64 6.43 6.66
N LEU A 280 -10.88 6.04 5.64
CA LEU A 280 -9.41 6.17 5.58
C LEU A 280 -9.01 7.09 4.42
N PRO A 281 -9.22 8.42 4.54
CA PRO A 281 -9.04 9.35 3.43
C PRO A 281 -7.58 9.51 3.00
N ALA A 282 -6.62 9.13 3.85
CA ALA A 282 -5.19 9.19 3.55
C ALA A 282 -4.60 7.85 3.11
N LEU A 283 -5.42 6.80 2.91
CA LEU A 283 -4.91 5.47 2.58
C LEU A 283 -4.28 5.47 1.18
N GLU A 284 -3.00 5.11 1.12
CA GLU A 284 -2.17 5.03 -0.07
C GLU A 284 -1.75 3.58 -0.38
N HIS A 285 -1.71 2.70 0.63
CA HIS A 285 -1.33 1.28 0.51
C HIS A 285 -2.37 0.40 1.19
N LEU A 286 -3.02 -0.46 0.41
CA LEU A 286 -3.87 -1.53 0.92
C LEU A 286 -3.32 -2.86 0.45
N GLU A 287 -3.05 -3.76 1.38
CA GLU A 287 -2.55 -5.09 1.09
C GLU A 287 -3.36 -6.11 1.89
N LEU A 288 -4.03 -7.02 1.18
CA LEU A 288 -4.88 -8.06 1.75
C LEU A 288 -4.40 -9.42 1.27
N TRP A 289 -4.09 -10.31 2.21
CA TRP A 289 -3.77 -11.70 1.91
C TRP A 289 -5.01 -12.55 2.15
N PHE A 290 -5.59 -13.10 1.08
CA PHE A 290 -6.88 -13.77 1.14
C PHE A 290 -6.82 -15.19 1.70
N GLY A 291 -5.70 -15.87 1.50
CA GLY A 291 -5.52 -17.24 1.91
C GLY A 291 -6.39 -18.22 1.14
N CYS A 292 -6.77 -19.31 1.78
CA CYS A 292 -7.68 -20.31 1.23
C CYS A 292 -8.81 -20.69 2.20
N GLU A 293 -9.82 -21.38 1.68
CA GLU A 293 -11.00 -21.79 2.47
C GLU A 293 -10.67 -22.82 3.55
N ASP A 294 -9.66 -23.67 3.34
CA ASP A 294 -9.22 -24.68 4.29
C ASP A 294 -8.72 -24.07 5.62
N TYR A 295 -8.27 -22.82 5.60
CA TYR A 295 -7.80 -22.07 6.77
C TYR A 295 -8.72 -20.91 7.16
N GLY A 296 -10.03 -21.06 6.91
CA GLY A 296 -11.06 -20.11 7.36
C GLY A 296 -11.35 -18.95 6.41
N GLY A 297 -10.72 -18.94 5.23
CA GLY A 297 -11.00 -17.96 4.18
C GLY A 297 -12.44 -18.08 3.69
N THR A 298 -13.15 -16.95 3.65
CA THR A 298 -14.54 -16.89 3.13
C THR A 298 -14.75 -15.76 2.12
N CYS A 299 -13.69 -15.00 1.84
CA CYS A 299 -13.69 -13.94 0.85
C CYS A 299 -13.56 -14.52 -0.56
N TRP A 300 -14.31 -13.93 -1.50
CA TRP A 300 -14.22 -14.22 -2.93
C TRP A 300 -14.19 -12.92 -3.74
N VAL A 301 -14.14 -13.05 -5.06
CA VAL A 301 -13.94 -11.93 -5.99
C VAL A 301 -15.03 -10.85 -5.86
N GLU A 302 -16.26 -11.20 -5.51
CA GLU A 302 -17.34 -10.23 -5.34
C GLU A 302 -17.12 -9.31 -4.13
N ASP A 303 -16.43 -9.81 -3.10
CA ASP A 303 -16.22 -9.08 -1.84
C ASP A 303 -15.19 -7.94 -2.02
N ILE A 304 -14.35 -7.98 -3.06
CA ILE A 304 -13.38 -6.90 -3.37
C ILE A 304 -13.97 -5.81 -4.27
N HIS A 305 -15.15 -6.01 -4.86
CA HIS A 305 -15.80 -5.02 -5.73
C HIS A 305 -15.90 -3.61 -5.13
N PRO A 306 -16.21 -3.42 -3.83
CA PRO A 306 -16.20 -2.11 -3.21
C PRO A 306 -14.84 -1.40 -3.31
N ILE A 307 -13.73 -2.13 -3.19
CA ILE A 307 -12.38 -1.57 -3.25
C ILE A 307 -12.08 -1.08 -4.68
N ILE A 308 -12.36 -1.92 -5.67
CA ILE A 308 -11.90 -1.71 -7.04
C ILE A 308 -12.89 -0.90 -7.90
N PHE A 309 -14.19 -0.85 -7.59
CA PHE A 309 -15.18 -0.11 -8.40
C PHE A 309 -15.76 1.13 -7.71
N ALA A 310 -15.74 1.21 -6.37
CA ALA A 310 -16.47 2.25 -5.65
C ALA A 310 -15.61 3.41 -5.14
N ASP A 311 -14.38 3.56 -5.65
CA ASP A 311 -13.43 4.65 -5.32
C ASP A 311 -13.34 4.90 -3.79
N LYS A 312 -13.30 3.81 -3.01
CA LYS A 312 -13.37 3.87 -1.54
C LYS A 312 -12.16 4.54 -0.93
N PHE A 313 -11.01 4.36 -1.55
CA PHE A 313 -9.72 4.87 -1.10
C PHE A 313 -9.16 5.78 -2.20
N PRO A 314 -9.53 7.07 -2.21
CA PRO A 314 -9.26 7.96 -3.35
C PRO A 314 -7.77 8.28 -3.55
N ASN A 315 -6.94 8.04 -2.54
CA ASN A 315 -5.49 8.24 -2.58
C ASN A 315 -4.71 6.92 -2.73
N LEU A 316 -5.39 5.79 -2.94
CA LEU A 316 -4.74 4.49 -3.06
C LEU A 316 -3.74 4.50 -4.21
N THR A 317 -2.53 3.98 -3.98
CA THR A 317 -1.44 3.90 -4.96
C THR A 317 -0.86 2.49 -5.04
N TYR A 318 -0.93 1.73 -3.96
CA TYR A 318 -0.58 0.32 -3.92
C TYR A 318 -1.83 -0.48 -3.56
N LEU A 319 -2.16 -1.46 -4.40
CA LEU A 319 -3.20 -2.44 -4.12
C LEU A 319 -2.59 -3.84 -4.22
N GLY A 320 -2.45 -4.49 -3.07
CA GLY A 320 -2.07 -5.88 -2.95
C GLY A 320 -3.28 -6.76 -2.68
N LEU A 321 -3.54 -7.67 -3.59
CA LEU A 321 -4.56 -8.71 -3.52
C LEU A 321 -3.84 -10.06 -3.54
N CYS A 322 -3.02 -10.26 -2.51
CA CYS A 322 -2.00 -11.30 -2.47
C CYS A 322 -2.54 -12.60 -1.90
N ASN A 323 -1.73 -13.66 -2.02
CA ASN A 323 -1.94 -14.95 -1.36
C ASN A 323 -3.37 -15.50 -1.57
N SER A 324 -3.90 -15.38 -2.78
CA SER A 324 -5.31 -15.67 -3.07
C SER A 324 -5.51 -16.98 -3.80
N GLN A 325 -6.47 -17.79 -3.36
CA GLN A 325 -6.89 -19.01 -4.06
C GLN A 325 -7.67 -18.72 -5.37
N PHE A 326 -8.17 -17.50 -5.54
CA PHE A 326 -8.99 -17.05 -6.70
C PHE A 326 -8.28 -15.94 -7.49
N SER A 327 -6.98 -16.12 -7.73
CA SER A 327 -6.13 -15.09 -8.36
C SER A 327 -6.48 -14.82 -9.82
N ASP A 328 -6.92 -15.83 -10.57
CA ASP A 328 -7.36 -15.66 -11.96
C ASP A 328 -8.64 -14.82 -12.02
N GLU A 329 -9.58 -15.07 -11.12
CA GLU A 329 -10.81 -14.30 -11.00
C GLU A 329 -10.51 -12.84 -10.67
N ILE A 330 -9.56 -12.58 -9.76
CA ILE A 330 -9.10 -11.22 -9.46
C ILE A 330 -8.57 -10.53 -10.73
N ALA A 331 -7.70 -11.21 -11.50
CA ALA A 331 -7.17 -10.67 -12.75
C ALA A 331 -8.30 -10.31 -13.74
N SER A 332 -9.31 -11.17 -13.87
CA SER A 332 -10.43 -10.97 -14.79
C SER A 332 -11.26 -9.74 -14.49
N VAL A 333 -11.52 -9.46 -13.22
CA VAL A 333 -12.33 -8.28 -12.86
C VAL A 333 -11.48 -7.02 -12.81
N ILE A 334 -10.21 -7.10 -12.39
CA ILE A 334 -9.39 -5.90 -12.20
C ILE A 334 -9.06 -5.21 -13.52
N VAL A 335 -8.93 -5.94 -14.63
CA VAL A 335 -8.69 -5.35 -15.96
C VAL A 335 -9.86 -4.51 -16.46
N THR A 336 -11.06 -4.70 -15.88
CA THR A 336 -12.26 -3.89 -16.18
C THR A 336 -12.47 -2.76 -15.17
N SER A 337 -11.65 -2.71 -14.12
CA SER A 337 -11.84 -1.81 -13.00
C SER A 337 -11.19 -0.43 -13.24
N PRO A 338 -11.85 0.66 -12.81
CA PRO A 338 -11.25 1.99 -12.85
C PRO A 338 -10.02 2.11 -11.93
N ILE A 339 -9.81 1.19 -10.98
CA ILE A 339 -8.72 1.23 -10.00
C ILE A 339 -7.33 1.25 -10.66
N LEU A 340 -7.17 0.63 -11.83
CA LEU A 340 -5.91 0.63 -12.58
C LEU A 340 -5.48 2.03 -13.02
N ASN A 341 -6.43 2.95 -13.20
CA ASN A 341 -6.10 4.35 -13.45
C ASN A 341 -5.57 5.04 -12.19
N SER A 342 -5.96 4.52 -11.03
CA SER A 342 -5.73 5.08 -9.71
C SER A 342 -4.62 4.41 -8.92
N ILE A 343 -4.03 3.29 -9.33
CA ILE A 343 -2.85 2.71 -8.64
C ILE A 343 -1.56 2.82 -9.47
N SER A 344 -0.43 2.74 -8.77
CA SER A 344 0.92 2.64 -9.33
C SER A 344 1.47 1.22 -9.19
N VAL A 345 1.06 0.49 -8.16
CA VAL A 345 1.47 -0.89 -7.93
C VAL A 345 0.24 -1.78 -7.83
N LEU A 346 0.21 -2.81 -8.67
CA LEU A 346 -0.68 -3.95 -8.52
C LEU A 346 0.14 -5.15 -8.07
N ASP A 347 -0.21 -5.69 -6.90
CA ASP A 347 0.44 -6.87 -6.34
C ASP A 347 -0.55 -8.05 -6.26
N LEU A 348 -0.30 -9.08 -7.05
CA LEU A 348 -1.02 -10.36 -7.11
C LEU A 348 -0.09 -11.51 -6.70
N SER A 349 0.94 -11.22 -5.91
CA SER A 349 1.93 -12.22 -5.52
C SER A 349 1.37 -13.26 -4.54
N LEU A 350 2.11 -14.35 -4.38
CA LEU A 350 1.85 -15.43 -3.42
C LEU A 350 0.58 -16.25 -3.72
N GLY A 351 -0.17 -15.93 -4.77
CA GLY A 351 -1.46 -16.52 -5.07
C GLY A 351 -1.40 -17.77 -5.94
N THR A 352 -2.49 -17.96 -6.67
CA THR A 352 -2.73 -19.08 -7.58
C THR A 352 -2.76 -18.65 -9.05
N LEU A 353 -2.32 -17.45 -9.42
CA LEU A 353 -2.46 -16.92 -10.80
C LEU A 353 -1.85 -17.88 -11.82
N SER A 354 -2.61 -18.25 -12.85
CA SER A 354 -2.12 -19.03 -14.01
C SER A 354 -1.96 -18.15 -15.23
N ASP A 355 -1.44 -18.76 -16.29
CA ASP A 355 -1.42 -18.20 -17.63
C ASP A 355 -2.80 -17.69 -18.10
N VAL A 356 -3.91 -18.29 -17.66
CA VAL A 356 -5.26 -17.84 -18.04
C VAL A 356 -5.56 -16.44 -17.48
N GLY A 357 -5.36 -16.24 -16.18
CA GLY A 357 -5.54 -14.91 -15.57
C GLY A 357 -4.47 -13.92 -16.01
N ALA A 358 -3.23 -14.37 -16.19
CA ALA A 358 -2.14 -13.50 -16.66
C ALA A 358 -2.34 -13.00 -18.10
N GLU A 359 -2.97 -13.79 -18.97
CA GLU A 359 -3.31 -13.37 -20.34
C GLU A 359 -4.30 -12.20 -20.34
N GLU A 360 -5.22 -12.13 -19.38
CA GLU A 360 -6.12 -10.97 -19.24
C GLU A 360 -5.35 -9.70 -18.85
N LEU A 361 -4.38 -9.81 -17.94
CA LEU A 361 -3.49 -8.70 -17.58
C LEU A 361 -2.66 -8.25 -18.78
N LEU A 362 -2.06 -9.20 -19.51
CA LEU A 362 -1.25 -8.94 -20.71
C LEU A 362 -2.02 -8.16 -21.77
N ASN A 363 -3.30 -8.47 -21.96
CA ASN A 363 -4.18 -7.83 -22.94
C ASN A 363 -4.80 -6.51 -22.47
N CYS A 364 -4.53 -6.07 -21.23
CA CYS A 364 -5.04 -4.83 -20.69
C CYS A 364 -4.00 -3.71 -20.83
N GLU A 365 -4.26 -2.74 -21.72
CA GLU A 365 -3.36 -1.59 -21.96
C GLU A 365 -3.04 -0.84 -20.66
N ALA A 366 -4.01 -0.75 -19.73
CA ALA A 366 -3.85 0.00 -18.49
C ALA A 366 -2.74 -0.54 -17.57
N ILE A 367 -2.35 -1.81 -17.71
CA ILE A 367 -1.25 -2.42 -16.96
C ILE A 367 0.09 -1.75 -17.28
N ASN A 368 0.29 -1.28 -18.52
CA ASN A 368 1.51 -0.55 -18.91
C ASN A 368 1.65 0.81 -18.19
N TYR A 369 0.56 1.33 -17.64
CA TYR A 369 0.57 2.59 -16.88
C TYR A 369 0.94 2.41 -15.41
N LEU A 370 1.08 1.17 -14.93
CA LEU A 370 1.61 0.88 -13.60
C LEU A 370 3.12 1.13 -13.55
N ASP A 371 3.62 1.34 -12.34
CA ASP A 371 5.05 1.31 -12.03
C ASP A 371 5.53 -0.13 -11.86
N ILE A 372 4.75 -0.92 -11.12
CA ILE A 372 5.09 -2.29 -10.77
C ILE A 372 3.85 -3.18 -10.93
N LEU A 373 4.05 -4.30 -11.61
CA LEU A 373 3.16 -5.45 -11.59
C LEU A 373 3.89 -6.58 -10.89
N ASN A 374 3.43 -6.95 -9.69
CA ASN A 374 3.99 -8.08 -8.95
C ASN A 374 3.10 -9.31 -9.13
N VAL A 375 3.65 -10.35 -9.75
CA VAL A 375 3.04 -11.66 -9.99
C VAL A 375 3.98 -12.78 -9.53
N SER A 376 4.92 -12.49 -8.61
CA SER A 376 5.82 -13.52 -8.06
C SER A 376 5.07 -14.57 -7.26
N GLU A 377 5.63 -15.77 -7.14
CA GLU A 377 5.06 -16.84 -6.31
C GLU A 377 3.63 -17.25 -6.73
N ASN A 378 3.42 -17.35 -8.04
CA ASN A 378 2.21 -17.85 -8.70
C ASN A 378 2.51 -19.12 -9.51
N PHE A 379 1.65 -19.50 -10.46
CA PHE A 379 1.78 -20.68 -11.32
C PHE A 379 1.88 -20.28 -12.81
N LEU A 380 2.72 -19.28 -13.11
CA LEU A 380 2.92 -18.81 -14.48
C LEU A 380 3.99 -19.65 -15.19
N SER A 381 3.73 -20.01 -16.44
CA SER A 381 4.72 -20.66 -17.29
C SER A 381 5.87 -19.72 -17.64
N GLU A 382 7.03 -20.27 -18.00
CA GLU A 382 8.16 -19.47 -18.48
C GLU A 382 7.78 -18.62 -19.72
N GLU A 383 6.94 -19.15 -20.61
CA GLU A 383 6.45 -18.43 -21.79
C GLU A 383 5.60 -17.22 -21.39
N MET A 384 4.70 -17.38 -20.42
CA MET A 384 3.87 -16.28 -19.92
C MET A 384 4.72 -15.22 -19.22
N VAL A 385 5.69 -15.63 -18.40
CA VAL A 385 6.62 -14.70 -17.76
C VAL A 385 7.41 -13.90 -18.80
N GLU A 386 7.87 -14.53 -19.89
CA GLU A 386 8.54 -13.85 -20.99
C GLU A 386 7.61 -12.82 -21.67
N LYS A 387 6.35 -13.18 -21.95
CA LYS A 387 5.36 -12.26 -22.52
C LYS A 387 5.12 -11.05 -21.62
N LEU A 388 4.89 -11.26 -20.32
CA LEU A 388 4.68 -10.17 -19.36
C LEU A 388 5.90 -9.25 -19.26
N SER A 389 7.12 -9.79 -19.36
CA SER A 389 8.35 -8.99 -19.34
C SER A 389 8.47 -7.98 -20.50
N GLY A 390 7.68 -8.17 -21.56
CA GLY A 390 7.59 -7.25 -22.70
C GLY A 390 6.68 -6.04 -22.49
N LEU A 391 5.95 -5.96 -21.37
CA LEU A 391 5.10 -4.81 -21.03
C LEU A 391 5.94 -3.59 -20.61
N ASP A 392 5.42 -2.38 -20.78
CA ASP A 392 6.04 -1.13 -20.32
C ASP A 392 5.81 -0.88 -18.82
N VAL A 393 5.99 -1.91 -18.01
CA VAL A 393 5.88 -1.89 -16.54
C VAL A 393 7.00 -2.73 -15.95
N ARG A 394 7.46 -2.39 -14.75
CA ARG A 394 8.39 -3.27 -14.01
C ARG A 394 7.62 -4.50 -13.53
N VAL A 395 7.82 -5.63 -14.21
CA VAL A 395 7.26 -6.92 -13.79
C VAL A 395 8.17 -7.59 -12.76
N ILE A 396 7.59 -8.06 -11.66
CA ILE A 396 8.23 -8.93 -10.67
C ILE A 396 7.53 -10.30 -10.78
N ALA A 397 8.23 -11.32 -11.28
CA ALA A 397 7.66 -12.63 -11.60
C ALA A 397 8.52 -13.81 -11.13
N ASN A 398 9.40 -13.60 -10.14
CA ASN A 398 10.27 -14.64 -9.60
C ASN A 398 9.50 -15.71 -8.81
N ASN A 399 10.14 -16.87 -8.63
CA ASN A 399 9.66 -17.98 -7.79
C ASN A 399 8.30 -18.56 -8.21
N GLN A 400 8.04 -18.72 -9.52
CA GLN A 400 6.84 -19.44 -9.97
C GLN A 400 6.87 -20.90 -9.47
N LYS A 401 5.68 -21.43 -9.18
CA LYS A 401 5.40 -22.77 -8.69
C LYS A 401 4.96 -23.65 -9.86
N GLU A 402 5.24 -24.94 -9.77
CA GLU A 402 4.75 -25.94 -10.72
C GLU A 402 3.42 -26.51 -10.20
N GLU A 403 2.49 -26.84 -11.11
CA GLU A 403 1.31 -27.62 -10.75
C GLU A 403 1.74 -29.06 -10.45
N GLU A 404 1.28 -29.64 -9.34
CA GLU A 404 1.58 -31.05 -9.03
C GLU A 404 0.69 -31.97 -9.88
N ASP A 405 1.29 -32.64 -10.88
CA ASP A 405 0.61 -33.59 -11.79
C ASP A 405 -0.04 -34.82 -11.09
N ASP A 406 0.34 -35.11 -9.83
CA ASP A 406 0.01 -36.35 -9.12
C ASP A 406 -1.19 -36.25 -8.15
N SER A 407 -1.89 -35.11 -8.09
CA SER A 407 -3.08 -34.94 -7.24
C SER A 407 -4.37 -35.22 -8.01
N TYR A 408 -5.29 -36.00 -7.41
CA TYR A 408 -6.66 -36.23 -7.91
C TYR A 408 -7.53 -34.96 -7.97
N ILE A 409 -6.98 -33.80 -7.60
CA ILE A 409 -7.59 -32.47 -7.54
C ILE A 409 -6.59 -31.51 -8.20
N HIS A 410 -7.03 -30.65 -9.13
CA HIS A 410 -6.19 -29.58 -9.68
C HIS A 410 -5.68 -28.69 -8.53
N SER A 411 -4.37 -28.56 -8.36
CA SER A 411 -3.71 -28.31 -7.06
C SER A 411 -2.91 -27.00 -6.99
N ARG A 412 -3.48 -25.89 -7.45
CA ARG A 412 -2.87 -24.58 -7.22
C ARG A 412 -3.17 -24.11 -5.80
N TYR A 413 -2.13 -23.98 -4.98
CA TYR A 413 -2.23 -23.51 -3.59
C TYR A 413 -1.59 -22.14 -3.39
N CYS A 414 -2.16 -21.38 -2.47
CA CYS A 414 -1.57 -20.15 -1.93
C CYS A 414 -0.20 -20.43 -1.31
N SER A 415 0.70 -19.45 -1.30
CA SER A 415 2.07 -19.64 -0.82
C SER A 415 2.18 -19.60 0.71
N VAL A 416 1.20 -19.00 1.38
CA VAL A 416 1.11 -18.92 2.84
C VAL A 416 -0.27 -19.38 3.27
N ALA A 417 -0.34 -20.36 4.17
CA ALA A 417 -1.59 -21.00 4.55
C ALA A 417 -1.54 -21.45 6.01
N GLU A 418 -0.40 -22.05 6.39
CA GLU A 418 0.03 -22.39 7.75
C GLU A 418 1.28 -21.58 8.13
#